data_AF-A0A2T3AMR6-F1
#
_entry.id   AF-A0A2T3AMR6-F1
#
_cell.length_a   1.000
_cell.length_b   1.000
_cell.length_c   1.000
_cell.angle_alpha   90.00
_cell.angle_beta   90.00
_cell.angle_gamma   90.00
#
_symmetry.space_group_name_H-M   'P 1'
#
loop_
_entity.id
_entity.type
_entity.pdbx_description
1 polymer ?
#
loop_
_entity_poly.entity_id
_entity_poly.type
_entity_poly.pdbx_seq_one_letter_code
_entity_poly.pdbx_strand_id
1 'polypeptide(L)' 'MAGQPTLYNLFFRNNFVMLGSVFATAFGLSMTFDLGSQRLWDNMNRGRQWKDIKSKYIEAGAEDDDE' A
#
# COMPACT_ATOMS: atom_id res chain seq x y z
N MET A 1 -26.29 21.21 -0.83
CA MET A 1 -26.18 19.75 -0.59
C MET A 1 -26.80 19.00 -1.76
N ALA A 2 -26.04 18.69 -2.82
CA ALA A 2 -26.58 18.01 -4.01
C ALA A 2 -25.87 16.69 -4.35
N GLY A 3 -24.73 16.38 -3.70
CA GLY A 3 -23.92 15.18 -3.99
C GLY A 3 -24.29 13.92 -3.19
N GLN A 4 -24.86 14.08 -2.00
CA GLN A 4 -25.30 12.93 -1.18
C GLN A 4 -26.42 12.09 -1.83
N PRO A 5 -27.49 12.69 -2.40
CA PRO A 5 -28.54 11.89 -3.02
C PRO A 5 -28.07 11.19 -4.31
N THR A 6 -27.10 11.75 -5.05
CA THR A 6 -26.58 11.12 -6.26
C THR A 6 -25.67 9.94 -5.96
N LEU A 7 -24.76 10.04 -4.99
CA LEU A 7 -23.91 8.93 -4.55
C LEU A 7 -24.73 7.77 -3.97
N TYR A 8 -25.76 8.08 -3.17
CA TYR A 8 -26.65 7.07 -2.61
C TYR A 8 -27.40 6.30 -3.70
N ASN A 9 -27.99 7.01 -4.66
CA ASN A 9 -28.72 6.37 -5.76
C ASN A 9 -27.81 5.53 -6.68
N LEU A 10 -26.53 5.91 -6.83
CA LEU A 10 -25.58 5.24 -7.70
C LEU A 10 -25.00 3.96 -7.08
N PHE A 11 -24.60 4.01 -5.80
CA PHE A 11 -23.86 2.91 -5.18
C PHE A 11 -24.62 2.17 -4.09
N PHE A 12 -25.55 2.83 -3.39
CA PHE A 12 -26.11 2.30 -2.13
C PHE A 12 -27.60 1.94 -2.18
N ARG A 13 -28.34 2.40 -3.20
CA ARG A 13 -29.80 2.13 -3.31
C ARG A 13 -30.14 0.68 -3.66
N ASN A 14 -29.30 0.01 -4.46
CA ASN A 14 -29.51 -1.39 -4.86
C ASN A 14 -28.58 -2.31 -4.09
N ASN A 15 -29.12 -3.28 -3.34
CA ASN A 15 -28.32 -4.20 -2.50
C ASN A 15 -27.20 -4.92 -3.27
N PHE A 16 -27.48 -5.40 -4.49
CA PHE A 16 -26.46 -6.07 -5.32
C PHE A 16 -25.32 -5.13 -5.73
N VAL A 17 -25.67 -3.91 -6.16
CA VAL A 17 -24.68 -2.87 -6.53
C VAL A 17 -23.88 -2.43 -5.31
N MET A 18 -24.53 -2.30 -4.16
CA MET A 18 -23.89 -1.98 -2.89
C MET A 18 -22.85 -3.04 -2.53
N LEU A 19 -23.22 -4.33 -2.53
CA LEU A 19 -22.28 -5.42 -2.26
C LEU A 19 -21.10 -5.43 -3.23
N GLY A 20 -21.37 -5.25 -4.54
CA GLY A 20 -20.32 -5.13 -5.56
C GLY A 20 -19.39 -3.94 -5.31
N SER A 21 -19.93 -2.79 -4.94
CA SER A 21 -19.17 -1.57 -4.65
C SER A 21 -18.27 -1.74 -3.42
N VAL A 22 -18.76 -2.40 -2.37
CA VAL A 22 -17.99 -2.70 -1.15
C VAL A 22 -16.82 -3.64 -1.48
N PHE A 23 -17.05 -4.72 -2.23
CA PHE A 23 -15.97 -5.62 -2.63
C PHE A 23 -14.95 -4.93 -3.54
N ALA A 24 -15.41 -4.22 -4.58
CA ALA A 24 -14.52 -3.50 -5.49
C ALA A 24 -13.67 -2.46 -4.74
N THR A 25 -14.28 -1.75 -3.80
CA THR A 25 -13.57 -0.77 -2.96
C THR A 25 -12.59 -1.47 -2.02
N ALA A 26 -12.97 -2.59 -1.40
CA ALA A 26 -12.08 -3.34 -0.53
C ALA A 26 -10.81 -3.81 -1.26
N PHE A 27 -10.95 -4.35 -2.48
CA PHE A 27 -9.81 -4.76 -3.30
C PHE A 27 -9.00 -3.57 -3.84
N GLY A 28 -9.66 -2.52 -4.30
CA GLY A 28 -8.98 -1.33 -4.82
C GLY A 28 -8.22 -0.56 -3.74
N LEU A 29 -8.84 -0.42 -2.57
CA LEU A 29 -8.24 0.25 -1.42
C LEU A 29 -7.14 -0.58 -0.78
N SER A 30 -7.27 -1.92 -0.67
CA SER A 30 -6.20 -2.73 -0.10
C SER A 30 -4.90 -2.59 -0.91
N MET A 31 -4.96 -2.69 -2.24
CA MET A 31 -3.79 -2.55 -3.10
C MET A 31 -3.16 -1.15 -3.00
N THR A 32 -3.99 -0.10 -3.05
CA THR A 32 -3.49 1.28 -2.98
C THR A 32 -2.97 1.63 -1.59
N PHE A 33 -3.59 1.12 -0.54
CA PHE A 33 -3.15 1.30 0.84
C PHE A 33 -1.82 0.58 1.10
N ASP A 34 -1.65 -0.66 0.67
CA ASP A 34 -0.38 -1.39 0.82
C ASP A 34 0.77 -0.64 0.13
N LEU A 35 0.61 -0.31 -1.16
CA LEU A 35 1.64 0.42 -1.91
C LEU A 35 1.89 1.82 -1.35
N GLY A 36 0.84 2.52 -0.92
CA GLY A 36 0.94 3.88 -0.39
C GLY A 36 1.62 3.91 0.97
N SER A 37 1.17 3.05 1.88
CA SER A 37 1.72 2.94 3.24
C SER A 37 3.18 2.48 3.22
N GLN A 38 3.54 1.53 2.35
CA GLN A 38 4.92 1.09 2.22
C GLN A 38 5.82 2.19 1.67
N ARG A 39 5.40 2.94 0.64
CA ARG A 39 6.17 4.09 0.14
C ARG A 39 6.32 5.19 1.19
N LEU A 40 5.27 5.46 1.95
CA LEU A 40 5.30 6.45 3.02
C LEU A 40 6.31 6.03 4.09
N TRP A 41 6.24 4.77 4.53
CA TRP A 41 7.18 4.20 5.49
C TRP A 41 8.62 4.25 4.98
N ASP A 42 8.84 3.87 3.73
CA ASP A 42 10.14 3.84 3.08
C ASP A 42 10.80 5.21 3.04
N ASN A 43 10.01 6.24 2.71
CA ASN A 43 10.49 7.60 2.63
C ASN A 43 10.84 8.15 4.04
N MET A 44 10.01 7.84 5.04
CA MET A 44 10.27 8.28 6.42
C MET A 44 11.47 7.58 7.06
N ASN A 45 11.74 6.32 6.69
CA ASN A 45 12.79 5.50 7.27
C ASN A 45 14.00 5.30 6.34
N ARG A 46 14.16 6.18 5.35
CA ARG A 46 15.24 6.09 4.37
C ARG A 46 16.60 6.08 5.06
N GLY A 47 17.47 5.15 4.64
CA GLY A 47 18.82 4.99 5.18
C GLY A 47 18.89 4.19 6.49
N ARG A 48 17.76 3.80 7.06
CA ARG A 48 17.68 2.95 8.27
C ARG A 48 17.10 1.58 8.00
N GLN A 49 16.49 1.38 6.84
CA GLN A 49 15.88 0.10 6.50
C GLN A 49 16.95 -0.89 6.08
N TRP A 50 16.73 -2.18 6.38
CA TRP A 50 17.63 -3.25 5.96
C TRP A 50 17.92 -3.19 4.45
N LYS A 51 16.89 -2.98 3.62
CA LYS A 51 17.07 -2.83 2.16
C LYS A 51 18.00 -1.69 1.72
N ASP A 52 18.16 -0.65 2.55
CA ASP A 52 19.03 0.49 2.26
C ASP A 52 20.48 0.23 2.69
N ILE A 53 20.69 -0.61 3.72
CA ILE A 53 22.01 -0.86 4.34
C ILE A 53 22.59 -2.24 4.02
N LYS A 54 21.77 -3.17 3.50
CA LYS A 54 22.11 -4.58 3.27
C LYS A 54 23.37 -4.75 2.42
N SER A 55 23.57 -3.93 1.39
CA SER A 55 24.73 -4.04 0.49
C SER A 55 26.05 -3.97 1.27
N LYS A 56 26.14 -3.05 2.24
CA LYS A 56 27.35 -2.85 3.07
C LYS A 56 27.74 -4.10 3.87
N TYR A 57 26.76 -4.88 4.31
CA TYR A 57 27.00 -6.05 5.16
C TYR A 57 27.27 -7.32 4.35
N ILE A 58 26.70 -7.42 3.14
CA ILE A 58 26.99 -8.55 2.24
C ILE A 58 28.38 -8.39 1.63
N GLU A 59 28.77 -7.18 1.28
CA GLU A 59 30.12 -6.89 0.77
C GLU A 59 31.17 -7.14 1.85
N ALA A 60 30.99 -6.60 3.07
CA ALA A 60 31.90 -6.85 4.19
C ALA A 60 32.00 -8.35 4.55
N GLY A 61 30.88 -9.09 4.53
CA GLY A 61 30.92 -10.53 4.79
C GLY A 61 31.54 -11.36 3.67
N ALA A 62 31.58 -10.85 2.43
CA ALA A 62 32.29 -11.48 1.33
C ALA A 62 33.80 -11.18 1.39
N GLU A 63 34.18 -9.96 1.77
CA GLU A 63 35.57 -9.57 2.01
C GLU A 63 36.19 -10.34 3.19
N ASP A 64 35.42 -10.59 4.27
CA ASP A 64 35.87 -11.38 5.44
C ASP A 64 36.03 -12.90 5.15
N ASP A 65 35.37 -13.45 4.12
CA ASP A 65 35.46 -14.88 3.73
C ASP A 65 36.63 -15.14 2.74
N ASP A 66 37.16 -14.09 2.08
CA ASP A 66 38.26 -14.15 1.10
C ASP A 66 39.66 -13.85 1.72
N GLU A 67 39.74 -13.60 3.05
CA GLU A 67 40.99 -13.46 3.85
C GLU A 67 41.29 -14.71 4.71
#